data_AF-A0A4Q6Y884-F1
#
_entry.id   AF-A0A4Q6Y884-F1
#
_cell.length_a   1.000
_cell.length_b   1.000
_cell.length_c   1.000
_cell.angle_alpha   90.00
_cell.angle_beta   90.00
_cell.angle_gamma   90.00
#
_symmetry.space_group_name_H-M   'P 1'
#
loop_
_entity.id
_entity.type
_entity.pdbx_description
1 polymer ?
#
loop_
_entity_poly.entity_id
_entity_poly.type
_entity_poly.pdbx_seq_one_letter_code
_entity_poly.pdbx_strand_id
1 'polypeptide(L)'
;MAEGHPTMTARTGTVELHHELAFMGITPPMFVALSMLVVIGIIIVAKVPKMIAGMLDARIATIKTQLEEASKLRAEAEAELAQAKARNAASAGDAAAIVAHAQAEAKTLLAKAETDAADLVKRRQQMAEDKIAAAERTAIAEVRAIAADAAARAAATILAEQHGADADRALVDRTIAGLGRLN
;
A
#
# COMPACT_ATOMS: atom_id res chain seq x y z
N MET A 1 5.60 88.53 -86.22
CA MET A 1 4.18 88.89 -86.21
C MET A 1 3.57 88.13 -85.05
N ALA A 2 3.63 88.69 -83.83
CA ALA A 2 2.62 89.60 -83.23
C ALA A 2 1.36 88.77 -82.90
N GLU A 3 0.81 88.67 -81.68
CA GLU A 3 0.78 89.47 -80.44
C GLU A 3 0.48 88.46 -79.29
N GLY A 4 0.90 88.54 -78.02
CA GLY A 4 0.69 89.56 -77.01
C GLY A 4 0.29 88.85 -75.70
N HIS A 5 1.10 88.95 -74.64
CA HIS A 5 0.80 88.37 -73.32
C HIS A 5 -0.38 89.09 -72.64
N PRO A 6 -1.10 88.38 -71.75
CA PRO A 6 -1.22 88.92 -70.40
C PRO A 6 -0.95 87.92 -69.28
N THR A 7 -0.13 88.37 -68.34
CA THR A 7 0.06 87.90 -66.96
C THR A 7 -1.23 87.90 -66.15
N MET A 8 -1.44 86.93 -65.23
CA MET A 8 -1.73 87.22 -63.81
C MET A 8 -1.98 85.97 -62.93
N THR A 9 -1.12 85.85 -61.91
CA THR A 9 -1.39 85.55 -60.48
C THR A 9 -2.22 84.32 -60.07
N ALA A 10 -1.53 83.41 -59.37
CA ALA A 10 -2.09 82.48 -58.40
C ALA A 10 -2.94 83.22 -57.37
N ARG A 11 -4.24 82.92 -57.35
CA ARG A 11 -5.19 83.42 -56.36
C ARG A 11 -5.16 82.47 -55.18
N THR A 12 -4.47 82.87 -54.11
CA THR A 12 -4.65 82.29 -52.77
C THR A 12 -6.12 82.45 -52.41
N GLY A 13 -6.85 81.34 -52.29
CA GLY A 13 -8.23 81.32 -51.84
C GLY A 13 -8.29 81.85 -50.42
N THR A 14 -8.69 83.11 -50.30
CA THR A 14 -9.09 83.78 -49.07
C THR A 14 -10.17 82.97 -48.38
N VAL A 15 -9.99 82.72 -47.08
CA VAL A 15 -11.01 82.17 -46.17
C VAL A 15 -12.29 83.00 -46.35
N GLU A 16 -13.32 82.41 -46.96
CA GLU A 16 -14.61 83.06 -47.09
C GLU A 16 -15.24 83.21 -45.70
N LEU A 17 -15.35 84.45 -45.24
CA LEU A 17 -16.19 84.88 -44.13
C LEU A 17 -17.67 84.69 -44.54
N HIS A 18 -18.27 83.58 -44.10
CA HIS A 18 -19.70 83.36 -44.24
C HIS A 18 -20.46 84.13 -43.17
N HIS A 19 -21.40 84.93 -43.64
CA HIS A 19 -22.28 85.89 -42.95
C HIS A 19 -22.73 85.49 -41.53
N GLU A 20 -22.51 86.41 -40.57
CA GLU A 20 -23.11 86.36 -39.24
C GLU A 20 -24.62 86.67 -39.32
N LEU A 21 -25.46 85.64 -39.27
CA LEU A 21 -26.80 85.77 -38.69
C LEU A 21 -26.63 85.83 -37.16
N ALA A 22 -26.25 87.00 -36.65
CA ALA A 22 -26.23 87.27 -35.22
C ALA A 22 -27.66 87.55 -34.75
N PHE A 23 -28.39 86.50 -34.36
CA PHE A 23 -29.59 86.67 -33.55
C PHE A 23 -29.16 86.94 -32.11
N MET A 24 -29.47 88.12 -31.58
CA MET A 24 -29.20 88.52 -30.18
C MET A 24 -27.70 88.43 -29.77
N GLY A 25 -26.77 88.85 -30.63
CA GLY A 25 -25.34 88.95 -30.29
C GLY A 25 -24.59 87.62 -30.18
N ILE A 26 -25.20 86.50 -30.60
CA ILE A 26 -24.59 85.17 -30.61
C ILE A 26 -24.25 84.80 -32.06
N THR A 27 -22.97 84.49 -32.32
CA THR A 27 -22.48 84.10 -33.64
C THR A 27 -22.78 82.63 -33.93
N PRO A 28 -22.87 82.19 -35.20
CA PRO A 28 -23.08 80.77 -35.54
C PRO A 28 -22.14 79.76 -34.85
N PRO A 29 -20.82 79.99 -34.72
CA PRO A 29 -19.94 79.08 -33.96
C PRO A 29 -20.26 79.04 -32.45
N MET A 30 -20.84 80.11 -31.89
CA MET A 30 -21.28 80.13 -30.49
C MET A 30 -22.52 79.27 -30.26
N PHE A 31 -23.45 79.19 -31.23
CA PHE A 31 -24.55 78.22 -31.16
C PHE A 31 -24.04 76.77 -31.20
N VAL A 32 -23.06 76.46 -32.05
CA VAL A 32 -22.42 75.14 -32.09
C VAL A 32 -21.72 74.82 -30.78
N ALA A 33 -20.97 75.78 -30.22
CA ALA A 33 -20.33 75.62 -28.92
C ALA A 33 -21.35 75.39 -27.80
N LEU A 34 -22.47 76.12 -27.79
CA LEU A 34 -23.56 75.94 -26.82
C LEU A 34 -24.23 74.57 -26.96
N SER A 35 -24.51 74.12 -28.19
CA SER A 35 -25.05 72.78 -28.44
C SER A 35 -24.09 71.67 -27.97
N MET A 36 -22.77 71.81 -28.22
CA MET A 36 -21.78 70.87 -27.69
C MET A 36 -21.73 70.87 -26.17
N LEU A 37 -21.85 72.03 -25.53
CA LEU A 37 -21.88 72.16 -24.08
C LEU A 37 -23.11 71.47 -23.48
N VAL A 38 -24.27 71.60 -24.12
CA VAL A 38 -25.50 70.88 -23.73
C VAL A 38 -25.31 69.36 -23.88
N VAL A 39 -24.73 68.89 -24.98
CA VAL A 39 -24.45 67.44 -25.19
C VAL A 39 -23.48 66.91 -24.14
N ILE A 40 -22.38 67.62 -23.87
CA ILE A 40 -21.41 67.26 -22.82
C ILE A 40 -22.10 67.26 -21.44
N GLY A 41 -22.95 68.24 -21.16
CA GLY A 41 -23.76 68.31 -19.95
C GLY A 41 -24.67 67.09 -19.78
N ILE A 42 -25.37 66.69 -20.85
CA ILE A 42 -26.21 65.48 -20.86
C ILE A 42 -25.36 64.23 -20.62
N ILE A 43 -24.19 64.10 -21.23
CA ILE A 43 -23.28 62.95 -21.03
C ILE A 43 -22.82 62.84 -19.58
N ILE A 44 -22.52 63.98 -18.93
CA ILE A 44 -22.12 64.04 -17.52
C ILE A 44 -23.31 63.68 -16.61
N VAL A 45 -24.50 64.25 -16.85
CA VAL A 45 -25.71 63.97 -16.06
C VAL A 45 -26.17 62.51 -16.23
N ALA A 46 -26.06 61.97 -17.44
CA ALA A 46 -26.31 60.57 -17.76
C ALA A 46 -25.23 59.62 -17.23
N LYS A 47 -24.17 60.14 -16.58
CA LYS A 47 -23.10 59.39 -15.90
C LYS A 47 -22.38 58.37 -16.80
N VAL A 48 -22.37 58.59 -18.11
CA VAL A 48 -21.65 57.76 -19.09
C VAL A 48 -20.18 57.52 -18.70
N PRO A 49 -19.38 58.53 -18.30
CA PRO A 49 -17.99 58.27 -17.89
C PRO A 49 -17.88 57.37 -16.65
N LYS A 50 -18.82 57.47 -15.70
CA LYS A 50 -18.85 56.59 -14.51
C LYS A 50 -19.19 55.15 -14.90
N MET A 51 -20.08 54.94 -15.88
CA MET A 51 -20.44 53.60 -16.37
C MET A 51 -19.25 52.92 -17.04
N ILE A 52 -18.51 53.65 -17.89
CA ILE A 52 -17.31 53.13 -18.57
C ILE A 52 -16.23 52.77 -17.55
N ALA A 53 -15.97 53.66 -16.58
CA ALA A 53 -15.04 53.38 -15.49
C ALA A 53 -15.45 52.13 -14.68
N GLY A 54 -16.73 52.01 -14.32
CA GLY A 54 -17.26 50.85 -13.61
C GLY A 54 -17.13 49.53 -14.39
N MET A 55 -17.32 49.55 -15.72
CA MET A 55 -17.09 48.36 -16.55
C MET A 55 -15.62 47.95 -16.61
N LEU A 56 -14.71 48.93 -16.67
CA LEU A 56 -13.28 48.67 -16.66
C LEU A 56 -12.82 48.12 -15.31
N ASP A 57 -13.31 48.70 -14.21
CA ASP A 57 -13.06 48.21 -12.85
C ASP A 57 -13.61 46.79 -12.65
N ALA A 58 -14.82 46.50 -13.17
CA ALA A 58 -15.38 45.14 -13.13
C ALA A 58 -14.49 44.14 -13.87
N ARG A 59 -13.98 44.49 -15.06
CA ARG A 59 -13.03 43.64 -15.80
C ARG A 59 -11.73 43.43 -15.02
N ILE A 60 -11.18 44.48 -14.41
CA ILE A 60 -9.98 44.38 -13.57
C ILE A 60 -10.23 43.44 -12.39
N ALA A 61 -11.39 43.57 -11.73
CA ALA A 61 -11.77 42.70 -10.63
C ALA A 61 -11.86 41.24 -11.07
N THR A 62 -12.54 40.96 -12.20
CA THR A 62 -12.63 39.60 -12.75
C THR A 62 -11.25 39.02 -13.09
N ILE A 63 -10.37 39.79 -13.72
CA ILE A 63 -9.01 39.34 -14.06
C ILE A 63 -8.20 39.05 -12.80
N LYS A 64 -8.31 39.90 -11.76
CA LYS A 64 -7.66 39.68 -10.48
C LYS A 64 -8.14 38.38 -9.83
N THR A 65 -9.45 38.15 -9.76
CA THR A 65 -10.01 36.91 -9.22
C THR A 65 -9.54 35.69 -10.00
N GLN A 66 -9.55 35.73 -11.34
CA GLN A 66 -9.04 34.62 -12.16
C GLN A 66 -7.55 34.36 -11.94
N LEU A 67 -6.74 35.42 -11.76
CA LEU A 67 -5.31 35.28 -11.48
C LEU A 67 -5.06 34.70 -10.08
N GLU A 68 -5.84 35.12 -9.08
CA GLU A 68 -5.80 34.56 -7.74
C GLU A 68 -6.18 33.08 -7.75
N GLU A 69 -7.28 32.71 -8.41
CA GLU A 69 -7.70 31.32 -8.58
C GLU A 69 -6.66 30.48 -9.31
N ALA A 70 -6.07 30.99 -10.39
CA ALA A 70 -5.01 30.31 -11.12
C ALA A 70 -3.74 30.14 -10.26
N SER A 71 -3.38 31.16 -9.47
CA SER A 71 -2.23 31.07 -8.56
C SER A 71 -2.46 30.05 -7.44
N LYS A 72 -3.69 30.00 -6.90
CA LYS A 72 -4.12 29.02 -5.90
C LYS A 72 -4.10 27.62 -6.48
N LEU A 73 -4.67 27.42 -7.67
CA LEU A 73 -4.68 26.12 -8.35
C LEU A 73 -3.26 25.62 -8.63
N ARG A 74 -2.35 26.53 -9.02
CA ARG A 74 -0.94 26.19 -9.19
C ARG A 74 -0.28 25.78 -7.86
N ALA A 75 -0.53 26.52 -6.79
CA ALA A 75 0.00 26.19 -5.46
C ALA A 75 -0.53 24.83 -4.96
N GLU A 76 -1.81 24.53 -5.20
CA GLU A 76 -2.42 23.24 -4.88
C GLU A 76 -1.80 22.10 -5.70
N ALA A 77 -1.59 22.30 -7.00
CA ALA A 77 -0.93 21.31 -7.86
C ALA A 77 0.54 21.07 -7.47
N GLU A 78 1.28 22.13 -7.12
CA GLU A 78 2.66 22.02 -6.64
C GLU A 78 2.71 21.27 -5.28
N ALA A 79 1.77 21.53 -4.38
CA ALA A 79 1.65 20.83 -3.10
C ALA A 79 1.29 19.35 -3.27
N GLU A 80 0.33 19.04 -4.15
CA GLU A 80 -0.06 17.66 -4.46
C GLU A 80 1.09 16.89 -5.11
N LEU A 81 1.83 17.52 -6.04
CA LEU A 81 3.00 16.92 -6.65
C LEU A 81 4.12 16.67 -5.65
N ALA A 82 4.36 17.59 -4.71
CA ALA A 82 5.31 17.38 -3.62
C ALA A 82 4.89 16.21 -2.73
N GLN A 83 3.60 16.12 -2.39
CA GLN A 83 3.06 15.01 -1.60
C GLN A 83 3.16 13.67 -2.33
N ALA A 84 2.86 13.63 -3.63
CA ALA A 84 2.98 12.43 -4.45
C ALA A 84 4.44 11.96 -4.56
N LYS A 85 5.40 12.89 -4.75
CA LYS A 85 6.84 12.56 -4.73
C LYS A 85 7.29 12.03 -3.38
N ALA A 86 6.88 12.65 -2.29
CA ALA A 86 7.19 12.19 -0.94
C ALA A 86 6.60 10.80 -0.67
N ARG A 87 5.34 10.55 -1.07
CA ARG A 87 4.69 9.24 -0.98
C ARG A 87 5.41 8.17 -1.80
N ASN A 88 5.78 8.47 -3.05
CA ASN A 88 6.53 7.53 -3.89
C ASN A 88 7.90 7.18 -3.28
N ALA A 89 8.62 8.17 -2.73
CA ALA A 89 9.89 7.93 -2.06
C ALA A 89 9.71 7.07 -0.79
N ALA A 90 8.66 7.34 0.00
CA ALA A 90 8.31 6.53 1.17
C ALA A 90 7.94 5.10 0.77
N SER A 91 7.13 4.89 -0.28
CA SER A 91 6.74 3.56 -0.75
C SER A 91 7.91 2.70 -1.19
N ALA A 92 8.94 3.28 -1.80
CA ALA A 92 10.17 2.56 -2.13
C ALA A 92 10.91 2.09 -0.87
N GLY A 93 10.97 2.94 0.16
CA GLY A 93 11.53 2.58 1.48
C GLY A 93 10.71 1.50 2.19
N ASP A 94 9.38 1.63 2.17
CA ASP A 94 8.46 0.66 2.78
C ASP A 94 8.56 -0.71 2.11
N ALA A 95 8.63 -0.76 0.78
CA ALA A 95 8.83 -2.01 0.05
C ALA A 95 10.16 -2.69 0.43
N ALA A 96 11.25 -1.92 0.53
CA ALA A 96 12.54 -2.45 0.96
C ALA A 96 12.49 -2.95 2.42
N ALA A 97 11.80 -2.23 3.31
CA ALA A 97 11.59 -2.63 4.69
C ALA A 97 10.77 -3.92 4.81
N ILE A 98 9.69 -4.06 4.02
CA ILE A 98 8.87 -5.28 3.94
C ILE A 98 9.73 -6.46 3.51
N VAL A 99 10.53 -6.31 2.47
CA VAL A 99 11.42 -7.39 1.98
C VAL A 99 12.46 -7.77 3.03
N ALA A 100 13.09 -6.78 3.67
CA ALA A 100 14.07 -7.03 4.73
C ALA A 100 13.44 -7.76 5.93
N HIS A 101 12.24 -7.34 6.35
CA HIS A 101 11.49 -8.00 7.42
C HIS A 101 11.13 -9.44 7.05
N ALA A 102 10.58 -9.66 5.86
CA ALA A 102 10.22 -10.99 5.37
C ALA A 102 11.44 -11.92 5.29
N GLN A 103 12.61 -11.41 4.87
CA GLN A 103 13.85 -12.19 4.86
C GLN A 103 14.34 -12.53 6.27
N ALA A 104 14.23 -11.60 7.22
CA ALA A 104 14.57 -11.85 8.62
C ALA A 104 13.65 -12.93 9.21
N GLU A 105 12.34 -12.79 9.04
CA GLU A 105 11.35 -13.79 9.48
C GLU A 105 11.60 -15.15 8.84
N ALA A 106 11.85 -15.21 7.52
CA ALA A 106 12.15 -16.46 6.84
C ALA A 106 13.39 -17.15 7.41
N LYS A 107 14.46 -16.41 7.74
CA LYS A 107 15.65 -16.98 8.40
C LYS A 107 15.31 -17.53 9.79
N THR A 108 14.52 -16.80 10.59
CA THR A 108 14.11 -17.29 11.91
C THR A 108 13.23 -18.53 11.82
N LEU A 109 12.34 -18.58 10.83
CA LEU A 109 11.44 -19.69 10.60
C LEU A 109 12.21 -20.94 10.12
N LEU A 110 13.19 -20.76 9.23
CA LEU A 110 14.08 -21.84 8.80
C LEU A 110 14.88 -22.41 9.98
N ALA A 111 15.51 -21.57 10.80
CA ALA A 111 16.26 -22.04 11.97
C ALA A 111 15.37 -22.80 12.97
N LYS A 112 14.13 -22.32 13.17
CA LYS A 112 13.15 -23.02 14.00
C LYS A 112 12.72 -24.35 13.37
N ALA A 113 12.43 -24.37 12.07
CA ALA A 113 12.03 -25.57 11.35
C ALA A 113 13.13 -26.64 11.35
N GLU A 114 14.39 -26.25 11.21
CA GLU A 114 15.55 -27.15 11.34
C GLU A 114 15.63 -27.76 12.73
N THR A 115 15.44 -26.93 13.78
CA THR A 115 15.43 -27.39 15.18
C THR A 115 14.28 -28.36 15.43
N ASP A 116 13.07 -28.00 15.02
CA ASP A 116 11.87 -28.83 15.17
C ASP A 116 11.98 -30.15 14.39
N ALA A 117 12.59 -30.13 13.20
CA ALA A 117 12.87 -31.32 12.40
C ALA A 117 13.90 -32.24 13.08
N ALA A 118 14.99 -31.68 13.63
CA ALA A 118 15.98 -32.44 14.37
C ALA A 118 15.35 -33.11 15.62
N ASP A 119 14.51 -32.39 16.35
CA ASP A 119 13.78 -32.93 17.51
C ASP A 119 12.79 -34.02 17.11
N LEU A 120 12.08 -33.86 15.98
CA LEU A 120 11.20 -34.89 15.43
C LEU A 120 11.96 -36.17 15.09
N VAL A 121 13.10 -36.04 14.42
CA VAL A 121 13.97 -37.17 14.08
C VAL A 121 14.47 -37.86 15.34
N LYS A 122 14.94 -37.10 16.34
CA LYS A 122 15.40 -37.65 17.62
C LYS A 122 14.31 -38.42 18.35
N ARG A 123 13.09 -37.87 18.42
CA ARG A 123 11.94 -38.57 19.02
C ARG A 123 11.58 -39.84 18.25
N ARG A 124 11.61 -39.79 16.91
CA ARG A 124 11.36 -40.96 16.05
C ARG A 124 12.40 -42.05 16.26
N GLN A 125 13.67 -41.67 16.40
CA GLN A 125 14.76 -42.58 16.68
C GLN A 125 14.57 -43.26 18.04
N GLN A 126 14.31 -42.49 19.10
CA GLN A 126 14.04 -43.04 20.43
C GLN A 126 12.84 -44.00 20.43
N MET A 127 11.74 -43.66 19.77
CA MET A 127 10.60 -44.57 19.65
C MET A 127 10.94 -45.86 18.90
N ALA A 128 11.83 -45.82 17.92
CA ALA A 128 12.29 -47.01 17.21
C ALA A 128 13.20 -47.86 18.11
N GLU A 129 14.14 -47.24 18.82
CA GLU A 129 15.02 -47.89 19.79
C GLU A 129 14.22 -48.56 20.91
N ASP A 130 13.23 -47.87 21.47
CA ASP A 130 12.34 -48.42 22.52
C ASP A 130 11.53 -49.61 22.00
N LYS A 131 11.05 -49.56 20.75
CA LYS A 131 10.36 -50.69 20.11
C LYS A 131 11.28 -51.87 19.88
N ILE A 132 12.51 -51.64 19.44
CA ILE A 132 13.53 -52.69 19.26
C ILE A 132 13.84 -53.32 20.62
N ALA A 133 14.11 -52.53 21.65
CA ALA A 133 14.39 -53.03 23.00
C ALA A 133 13.21 -53.82 23.59
N ALA A 134 11.97 -53.38 23.35
CA ALA A 134 10.79 -54.14 23.75
C ALA A 134 10.67 -55.47 22.98
N ALA A 135 10.90 -55.47 21.67
CA ALA A 135 10.88 -56.68 20.85
C ALA A 135 11.99 -57.67 21.25
N GLU A 136 13.20 -57.19 21.55
CA GLU A 136 14.31 -58.00 22.04
C GLU A 136 13.97 -58.67 23.37
N ARG A 137 13.37 -57.94 24.32
CA ARG A 137 12.92 -58.52 25.60
C ARG A 137 11.88 -59.62 25.39
N THR A 138 10.92 -59.40 24.50
CA THR A 138 9.91 -60.41 24.15
C THR A 138 10.56 -61.63 23.50
N ALA A 139 11.45 -61.44 22.53
CA ALA A 139 12.15 -62.54 21.86
C ALA A 139 13.00 -63.37 22.84
N ILE A 140 13.70 -62.73 23.77
CA ILE A 140 14.46 -63.43 24.81
C ILE A 140 13.51 -64.24 25.72
N ALA A 141 12.36 -63.67 26.09
CA ALA A 141 11.37 -64.37 26.91
C ALA A 141 10.78 -65.59 26.17
N GLU A 142 10.49 -65.46 24.88
CA GLU A 142 10.03 -66.56 24.03
C GLU A 142 11.06 -67.69 23.93
N VAL A 143 12.33 -67.36 23.66
CA VAL A 143 13.41 -68.37 23.61
C VAL A 143 13.56 -69.10 24.94
N ARG A 144 13.49 -68.37 26.06
CA ARG A 144 13.52 -68.97 27.41
C ARG A 144 12.32 -69.88 27.66
N ALA A 145 11.13 -69.48 27.23
CA ALA A 145 9.93 -70.31 27.36
C ALA A 145 10.04 -71.60 26.54
N ILE A 146 10.50 -71.52 25.28
CA ILE A 146 10.73 -72.69 24.42
C ILE A 146 11.78 -73.63 25.05
N ALA A 147 12.89 -73.08 25.55
CA ALA A 147 13.93 -73.88 26.21
C ALA A 147 13.42 -74.56 27.48
N ALA A 148 12.65 -73.85 28.32
CA ALA A 148 12.04 -74.42 29.52
C ALA A 148 11.04 -75.53 29.19
N ASP A 149 10.21 -75.34 28.17
CA ASP A 149 9.25 -76.35 27.71
C ASP A 149 9.96 -77.58 27.13
N ALA A 150 11.00 -77.39 26.31
CA ALA A 150 11.81 -78.48 25.79
C ALA A 150 12.50 -79.27 26.90
N ALA A 151 13.07 -78.58 27.90
CA ALA A 151 13.69 -79.22 29.07
C ALA A 151 12.65 -79.98 29.92
N ALA A 152 11.46 -79.40 30.14
CA ALA A 152 10.38 -80.06 30.88
C ALA A 152 9.89 -81.32 30.16
N ARG A 153 9.72 -81.28 28.84
CA ARG A 153 9.36 -82.46 28.03
C ARG A 153 10.44 -83.54 28.10
N ALA A 154 11.70 -83.18 27.94
CA ALA A 154 12.81 -84.12 28.04
C ALA A 154 12.90 -84.76 29.44
N ALA A 155 12.75 -83.95 30.49
CA ALA A 155 12.68 -84.46 31.86
C ALA A 155 11.50 -85.40 32.07
N ALA A 156 10.31 -85.08 31.53
CA ALA A 156 9.13 -85.95 31.61
C ALA A 156 9.35 -87.30 30.91
N THR A 157 10.00 -87.30 29.73
CA THR A 157 10.36 -88.54 29.02
C THR A 157 11.36 -89.38 29.81
N ILE A 158 12.44 -88.76 30.34
CA ILE A 158 13.44 -89.47 31.15
C ILE A 158 12.80 -90.05 32.42
N LEU A 159 11.93 -89.29 33.09
CA LEU A 159 11.17 -89.78 34.24
C LEU A 159 10.30 -90.99 33.84
N ALA A 160 9.57 -90.91 32.73
CA ALA A 160 8.73 -92.02 32.28
C ALA A 160 9.53 -93.29 31.92
N GLU A 161 10.75 -93.14 31.41
CA GLU A 161 11.63 -94.27 31.06
C GLU A 161 12.36 -94.87 32.28
N GLN A 162 12.72 -94.05 33.27
CA GLN A 162 13.51 -94.50 34.44
C GLN A 162 12.69 -94.72 35.73
N HIS A 163 11.45 -94.22 35.83
CA HIS A 163 10.59 -94.50 36.99
C HIS A 163 9.82 -95.81 36.81
N GLY A 164 10.27 -96.85 37.53
CA GLY A 164 9.51 -98.08 37.79
C GLY A 164 8.91 -98.12 39.20
N ALA A 165 8.12 -99.16 39.48
CA ALA A 165 7.33 -99.32 40.71
C ALA A 165 8.13 -99.20 42.03
N ASP A 166 9.42 -99.57 42.05
CA ASP A 166 10.27 -99.45 43.24
C ASP A 166 10.63 -97.98 43.57
N ALA A 167 10.82 -97.16 42.55
CA ALA A 167 11.12 -95.74 42.71
C ALA A 167 9.89 -94.94 43.17
N ASP A 168 8.69 -95.32 42.68
CA ASP A 168 7.41 -94.77 43.12
C ASP A 168 7.14 -95.08 44.59
N ARG A 169 7.41 -96.32 45.02
CA ARG A 169 7.23 -96.73 46.42
C ARG A 169 8.10 -95.91 47.37
N ALA A 170 9.37 -95.69 47.02
CA ALA A 170 10.29 -94.86 47.82
C ALA A 170 9.92 -93.35 47.83
N LEU A 171 9.21 -92.85 46.82
CA LEU A 171 8.66 -91.49 46.76
C LEU A 171 7.40 -91.37 47.63
N VAL A 172 6.51 -92.37 47.56
CA VAL A 172 5.28 -92.46 48.38
C VAL A 172 5.65 -92.57 49.86
N ASP A 173 6.58 -93.44 50.23
CA ASP A 173 7.01 -93.58 51.63
C ASP A 173 7.65 -92.28 52.17
N ARG A 174 8.40 -91.54 51.33
CA ARG A 174 8.96 -90.23 51.70
C ARG A 174 7.91 -89.13 51.83
N THR A 175 6.93 -89.09 50.94
CA THR A 175 5.83 -88.11 51.00
C THR A 175 4.91 -88.40 52.19
N ILE A 176 4.59 -89.67 52.47
CA ILE A 176 3.86 -90.09 53.69
C ILE A 176 4.64 -89.70 54.95
N ALA A 177 5.95 -89.97 55.00
CA ALA A 177 6.79 -89.55 56.12
C ALA A 177 6.94 -88.01 56.22
N GLY A 178 6.81 -87.29 55.11
CA GLY A 178 6.81 -85.83 55.04
C GLY A 178 5.51 -85.21 55.55
N LEU A 179 4.36 -85.79 55.23
CA LEU A 179 3.05 -85.38 55.73
C LEU A 179 2.87 -85.66 57.23
N GLY A 180 3.56 -86.67 57.76
CA GLY A 180 3.66 -86.92 59.20
C GLY A 180 4.56 -85.94 59.96
N ARG A 181 5.36 -85.13 59.26
CA ARG A 181 6.08 -83.98 59.83
C ARG A 181 5.21 -82.74 59.68
N LEU A 182 4.37 -82.49 60.67
CA LEU A 182 3.76 -81.18 60.88
C LEU A 182 4.90 -80.16 61.09
N ASN A 183 5.14 -79.33 60.09
CA ASN A 183 5.80 -78.03 60.22
C ASN A 183 5.06 -77.05 59.32
#